data_AF-A0A2K1PZX1-F1
#
_entry.id   AF-A0A2K1PZX1-F1
#
_cell.length_a   1.000
_cell.length_b   1.000
_cell.length_c   1.000
_cell.angle_alpha   90.00
_cell.angle_beta   90.00
_cell.angle_gamma   90.00
#
_symmetry.space_group_name_H-M   'P 1'
#
loop_
_entity.id
_entity.type
_entity.pdbx_description
1 polymer ?
#
loop_
_entity_poly.entity_id
_entity_poly.type
_entity_poly.pdbx_seq_one_letter_code
_entity_poly.pdbx_strand_id
1 'polypeptide(L)'
;MRIDRNAMLALILLMSAGSVIAAPLQSVPASTLQQPAADEPGKGAQDLPEDVRGYILKHRMCMHFRKDAESGDADVRANATQLAKSVCPAADAATWKKLVRKYQGQDTIGGILLAERPPEIRTK
;
A
#
# COMPACT_ATOMS: atom_id res chain seq x y z
N MET A 1 4.00 -21.00 -44.91
CA MET A 1 4.97 -21.74 -44.09
C MET A 1 4.47 -21.75 -42.67
N ARG A 2 4.26 -22.95 -42.12
CA ARG A 2 3.59 -23.22 -40.84
C ARG A 2 4.63 -23.18 -39.72
N ILE A 3 4.29 -22.57 -38.59
CA ILE A 3 5.08 -22.66 -37.35
C ILE A 3 4.47 -23.81 -36.55
N ASP A 4 5.21 -24.91 -36.46
CA ASP A 4 4.78 -26.13 -35.78
C ASP A 4 4.70 -25.92 -34.26
N ARG A 5 3.46 -25.91 -33.77
CA ARG A 5 3.09 -26.27 -32.40
C ARG A 5 3.19 -27.78 -32.29
N ASN A 6 4.29 -28.29 -31.73
CA ASN A 6 4.35 -29.52 -30.90
C ASN A 6 5.79 -30.03 -30.85
N ALA A 7 6.52 -29.63 -29.82
CA ALA A 7 7.66 -30.40 -29.35
C ALA A 7 7.65 -30.42 -27.82
N MET A 8 7.09 -31.53 -27.33
CA MET A 8 7.50 -32.23 -26.13
C MET A 8 7.36 -31.51 -24.78
N LEU A 9 6.13 -31.57 -24.28
CA LEU A 9 5.91 -32.09 -22.93
C LEU A 9 6.55 -33.49 -22.80
N ALA A 10 7.03 -33.80 -21.60
CA ALA A 10 7.71 -35.02 -21.14
C ALA A 10 9.25 -34.90 -21.26
N LEU A 11 10.06 -35.09 -20.22
CA LEU A 11 10.01 -36.10 -19.19
C LEU A 11 10.91 -35.70 -18.00
N ILE A 12 10.45 -36.08 -16.81
CA ILE A 12 11.23 -36.69 -15.71
C ILE A 12 11.97 -35.73 -14.75
N LEU A 13 11.30 -35.51 -13.62
CA LEU A 13 11.84 -35.57 -12.25
C LEU A 13 13.01 -36.55 -12.11
N LEU A 14 14.14 -36.16 -11.51
CA LEU A 14 14.89 -36.99 -10.55
C LEU A 14 16.09 -36.21 -9.95
N MET A 15 16.11 -36.20 -8.61
CA MET A 15 17.28 -36.38 -7.75
C MET A 15 18.13 -35.17 -7.32
N SER A 16 17.94 -34.86 -6.05
CA SER A 16 18.82 -34.19 -5.09
C SER A 16 20.23 -34.80 -4.97
N ALA A 17 21.25 -33.94 -5.04
CA ALA A 17 22.53 -33.98 -4.32
C ALA A 17 23.29 -32.68 -4.72
N GLY A 18 23.59 -31.74 -3.84
CA GLY A 18 24.74 -31.82 -2.93
C GLY A 18 25.68 -30.64 -3.21
N SER A 19 25.86 -29.80 -2.19
CA SER A 19 26.99 -28.88 -1.94
C SER A 19 27.46 -27.90 -3.03
N VAL A 20 27.24 -26.60 -2.77
CA VAL A 20 28.22 -25.57 -3.16
C VAL A 20 28.35 -24.52 -2.05
N ILE A 21 29.46 -24.60 -1.30
CA ILE A 21 30.00 -23.49 -0.50
C ILE A 21 30.98 -22.76 -1.41
N ALA A 22 30.80 -21.45 -1.62
CA ALA A 22 31.85 -20.41 -1.64
C ALA A 22 31.27 -19.06 -2.09
N ALA A 23 31.52 -18.04 -1.27
CA ALA A 23 31.19 -16.62 -1.52
C ALA A 23 31.93 -16.07 -2.76
N PRO A 24 31.51 -14.95 -3.39
CA PRO A 24 31.79 -13.62 -2.80
C PRO A 24 30.73 -12.53 -3.12
N LEU A 25 30.79 -11.40 -2.43
CA LEU A 25 31.03 -10.08 -3.05
C LEU A 25 30.80 -8.94 -2.04
N GLN A 26 31.82 -8.08 -1.99
CA GLN A 26 31.87 -6.88 -1.19
C GLN A 26 31.06 -5.74 -1.85
N SER A 27 30.32 -5.02 -1.01
CA SER A 27 30.15 -3.56 -0.99
C SER A 27 29.49 -2.83 -2.17
N VAL A 28 28.19 -2.60 -2.07
CA VAL A 28 27.55 -1.34 -2.48
C VAL A 28 26.61 -0.91 -1.34
N PRO A 29 26.72 0.30 -0.76
CA PRO A 29 25.76 0.75 0.23
C PRO A 29 24.49 1.18 -0.52
N ALA A 30 23.61 0.23 -0.80
CA ALA A 30 22.24 0.54 -1.16
C ALA A 30 21.60 1.15 0.10
N SER A 31 21.58 2.48 0.10
CA SER A 31 20.82 3.30 1.01
C SER A 31 19.49 2.62 1.29
N THR A 32 19.28 2.34 2.56
CA THR A 32 18.18 1.58 3.13
C THR A 32 16.86 2.17 2.65
N LEU A 33 16.32 1.65 1.54
CA LEU A 33 14.87 1.57 1.37
C LEU A 33 14.40 0.60 2.45
N GLN A 34 14.27 1.12 3.67
CA GLN A 34 13.45 0.53 4.72
C GLN A 34 12.04 0.50 4.14
N GLN A 35 11.77 -0.55 3.39
CA GLN A 35 10.42 -1.08 3.26
C GLN A 35 9.93 -1.22 4.70
N PRO A 36 8.89 -0.49 5.12
CA PRO A 36 8.38 -0.61 6.47
C PRO A 36 8.21 -2.09 6.75
N ALA A 37 8.81 -2.56 7.85
CA ALA A 37 8.70 -3.95 8.26
C ALA A 37 7.23 -4.35 8.12
N ALA A 38 6.98 -5.38 7.32
CA ALA A 38 5.65 -5.95 7.23
C ALA A 38 5.29 -6.39 8.65
N ASP A 39 4.37 -5.65 9.26
CA ASP A 39 3.73 -6.03 10.52
C ASP A 39 3.32 -7.50 10.45
N GLU A 40 3.52 -8.20 11.56
CA GLU A 40 3.21 -9.61 11.78
C GLU A 40 1.98 -10.11 11.00
N PRO A 41 2.05 -11.27 10.33
CA PRO A 41 0.96 -11.84 9.56
C PRO A 41 -0.15 -12.31 10.51
N GLY A 42 -1.08 -11.41 10.86
CA GLY A 42 -2.20 -11.78 11.74
C GLY A 42 -3.11 -10.65 12.23
N LYS A 43 -2.76 -9.38 12.02
CA LYS A 43 -3.66 -8.23 12.23
C LYS A 43 -3.79 -7.44 10.94
N GLY A 44 -4.53 -8.00 9.98
CA GLY A 44 -4.78 -7.30 8.73
C GLY A 44 -5.69 -6.10 8.95
N ALA A 45 -5.79 -5.21 7.96
CA ALA A 45 -6.81 -4.16 7.96
C ALA A 45 -8.22 -4.72 8.20
N GLN A 46 -8.46 -6.00 7.87
CA GLN A 46 -9.72 -6.72 8.06
C GLN A 46 -10.16 -6.80 9.54
N ASP A 47 -9.21 -6.84 10.48
CA ASP A 47 -9.47 -7.00 11.91
C ASP A 47 -9.80 -5.67 12.62
N LEU A 48 -9.70 -4.56 11.90
CA LEU A 48 -10.03 -3.24 12.43
C LEU A 48 -11.55 -3.04 12.50
N PRO A 49 -12.04 -2.20 13.43
CA PRO A 49 -13.42 -1.75 13.41
C PRO A 49 -13.83 -1.19 12.04
N GLU A 50 -15.08 -1.39 11.64
CA GLU A 50 -15.56 -1.03 10.30
C GLU A 50 -15.37 0.44 9.95
N ASP A 51 -15.59 1.34 10.92
CA ASP A 51 -15.39 2.78 10.76
C ASP A 51 -13.92 3.14 10.55
N VAL A 52 -13.00 2.45 11.23
CA VAL A 52 -11.55 2.60 11.05
C VAL A 52 -11.14 2.08 9.68
N ARG A 53 -11.58 0.89 9.27
CA ARG A 53 -11.32 0.35 7.92
C ARG A 53 -11.81 1.29 6.83
N GLY A 54 -13.06 1.73 6.97
CA GLY A 54 -13.72 2.62 6.01
C GLY A 54 -12.98 3.95 5.89
N TYR A 55 -12.53 4.52 7.02
CA TYR A 55 -11.70 5.73 7.00
C TYR A 55 -10.36 5.49 6.29
N ILE A 56 -9.60 4.45 6.65
CA ILE A 56 -8.28 4.19 6.07
C ILE A 56 -8.38 3.99 4.55
N LEU A 57 -9.34 3.19 4.09
CA LEU A 57 -9.57 2.97 2.67
C LEU A 57 -9.84 4.29 1.93
N LYS A 58 -10.79 5.09 2.43
CA LYS A 58 -11.14 6.37 1.81
C LYS A 58 -10.00 7.37 1.87
N HIS A 59 -9.23 7.37 2.96
CA HIS A 59 -8.07 8.23 3.14
C HIS A 59 -6.99 7.94 2.11
N ARG A 60 -6.60 6.67 1.97
CA ARG A 60 -5.61 6.24 0.97
C ARG A 60 -6.09 6.48 -0.46
N MET A 61 -7.37 6.22 -0.76
CA MET A 61 -7.96 6.54 -2.06
C MET A 61 -7.95 8.05 -2.34
N CYS A 62 -8.32 8.88 -1.37
CA CYS A 62 -8.26 10.34 -1.50
C CYS A 62 -6.84 10.81 -1.79
N MET A 63 -5.84 10.30 -1.07
CA MET A 63 -4.43 10.64 -1.29
C MET A 63 -3.96 10.23 -2.69
N HIS A 64 -4.38 9.05 -3.15
CA HIS A 64 -4.07 8.57 -4.50
C HIS A 64 -4.69 9.47 -5.58
N PHE A 65 -5.99 9.78 -5.49
CA PHE A 65 -6.66 10.64 -6.47
C PHE A 65 -6.14 12.08 -6.44
N ARG A 66 -5.74 12.61 -5.27
CA ARG A 66 -5.11 13.92 -5.21
C ARG A 66 -3.77 13.94 -5.94
N LYS A 67 -2.96 12.90 -5.78
CA LYS A 67 -1.69 12.74 -6.52
C LYS A 67 -1.94 12.68 -8.03
N ASP A 68 -2.94 11.91 -8.46
CA ASP A 68 -3.26 11.77 -9.88
C ASP A 68 -3.90 13.04 -10.47
N ALA A 69 -4.61 13.82 -9.66
CA ALA A 69 -5.12 15.14 -10.04
C ALA A 69 -3.99 16.17 -10.27
N GLU A 70 -2.78 15.91 -9.77
CA GLU A 70 -1.58 16.70 -10.04
C GLU A 70 -0.80 16.17 -11.27
N SER A 71 -1.31 15.15 -11.96
CA SER A 71 -0.66 14.59 -13.15
C SER A 71 -0.71 15.53 -14.37
N GLY A 72 0.29 15.39 -15.25
CA GLY A 72 0.36 16.13 -16.52
C GLY A 72 -0.65 15.67 -17.57
N ASP A 73 -1.15 14.45 -17.45
CA ASP A 73 -2.17 13.89 -18.34
C ASP A 73 -3.54 14.53 -18.05
N ALA A 74 -4.19 15.08 -19.07
CA ALA A 74 -5.44 15.82 -18.90
C ALA A 74 -6.63 14.93 -18.53
N ASP A 75 -6.70 13.72 -19.09
CA ASP A 75 -7.81 12.79 -18.89
C ASP A 75 -7.71 12.15 -17.50
N VAL A 76 -6.51 11.74 -17.10
CA VAL A 76 -6.23 11.21 -15.75
C VAL A 76 -6.54 12.28 -14.71
N ARG A 77 -6.08 13.52 -14.91
CA ARG A 77 -6.31 14.63 -13.98
C ARG A 77 -7.79 14.97 -13.82
N ALA A 78 -8.55 15.04 -14.91
CA ALA A 78 -9.98 15.33 -14.85
C ALA A 78 -10.74 14.25 -14.07
N ASN A 79 -10.49 12.98 -14.39
CA ASN A 79 -11.11 11.84 -13.71
C ASN A 79 -10.72 11.78 -12.22
N ALA A 80 -9.42 11.89 -11.92
CA ALA A 80 -8.92 11.87 -10.55
C ALA A 80 -9.46 13.03 -9.71
N THR A 81 -9.58 14.24 -10.28
CA THR A 81 -10.21 15.39 -9.61
C THR A 81 -11.66 15.10 -9.24
N GLN A 82 -12.42 14.47 -10.14
CA GLN A 82 -13.81 14.09 -9.86
C GLN A 82 -13.91 13.03 -8.76
N LEU A 83 -13.06 12.00 -8.80
CA LEU A 83 -13.02 10.94 -7.79
C LEU A 83 -12.56 11.47 -6.41
N ALA A 84 -11.59 12.38 -6.38
CA ALA A 84 -11.17 13.04 -5.15
C ALA A 84 -12.34 13.80 -4.48
N LYS A 85 -13.15 14.51 -5.27
CA LYS A 85 -14.32 15.25 -4.75
C LYS A 85 -15.36 14.36 -4.07
N SER A 86 -15.53 13.11 -4.51
CA SER A 86 -16.50 12.18 -3.91
C SER A 86 -15.96 11.45 -2.68
N VAL A 87 -14.66 11.10 -2.68
CA VAL A 87 -14.07 10.25 -1.63
C VAL A 87 -13.47 11.06 -0.48
N CYS A 88 -12.78 12.17 -0.77
CA CYS A 88 -12.04 12.93 0.23
C CYS A 88 -12.87 13.50 1.40
N PRO A 89 -14.14 13.93 1.24
CA PRO A 89 -14.92 14.46 2.36
C PRO A 89 -15.11 13.46 3.51
N ALA A 90 -15.14 12.16 3.21
CA ALA A 90 -15.28 11.11 4.20
C ALA A 90 -13.93 10.64 4.80
N ALA A 91 -12.83 11.31 4.43
CA ALA A 91 -11.47 11.01 4.89
C ALA A 91 -10.71 12.27 5.35
N ASP A 92 -11.46 13.26 5.84
CA ASP A 92 -10.95 14.55 6.25
C ASP A 92 -10.35 14.54 7.68
N ALA A 93 -9.70 15.65 8.03
CA ALA A 93 -9.09 15.82 9.35
C ALA A 93 -10.10 15.78 10.51
N ALA A 94 -11.36 16.16 10.27
CA ALA A 94 -12.41 16.11 11.28
C ALA A 94 -12.80 14.66 11.61
N THR A 95 -12.99 13.84 10.57
CA THR A 95 -13.29 12.41 10.69
C THR A 95 -12.15 11.68 11.39
N TRP A 96 -10.91 11.94 10.99
CA TRP A 96 -9.72 11.42 11.65
C TRP A 96 -9.68 11.75 13.16
N LYS A 97 -9.82 13.03 13.52
CA LYS A 97 -9.83 13.47 14.93
C LYS A 97 -10.96 12.83 15.73
N LYS A 98 -12.11 12.56 15.11
CA LYS A 98 -13.23 11.88 15.76
C LYS A 98 -12.87 10.42 16.07
N LEU A 99 -12.24 9.71 15.12
CA LEU A 99 -11.80 8.34 15.32
C LEU A 99 -10.68 8.24 16.37
N VAL A 100 -9.66 9.11 16.31
CA VAL A 100 -8.59 9.14 17.32
C VAL A 100 -9.16 9.31 18.72
N ARG A 101 -10.12 10.23 18.92
CA ARG A 101 -10.79 10.40 20.22
C ARG A 101 -11.60 9.18 20.64
N LYS A 102 -12.30 8.55 19.69
CA LYS A 102 -13.08 7.33 19.96
C LYS A 102 -12.20 6.16 20.41
N TYR A 103 -11.01 6.03 19.84
CA TYR A 103 -10.08 4.91 20.08
C TYR A 103 -8.86 5.28 20.94
N GLN A 104 -8.90 6.41 21.66
CA GLN A 104 -7.75 6.94 22.40
C GLN A 104 -7.19 6.02 23.50
N GLY A 105 -8.00 5.08 24.00
CA GLY A 105 -7.60 4.08 25.00
C GLY A 105 -7.25 2.72 24.41
N GLN A 106 -7.18 2.59 23.08
CA GLN A 106 -6.88 1.35 22.39
C GLN A 106 -5.56 1.51 21.61
N ASP A 107 -4.43 1.22 22.25
CA ASP A 107 -3.09 1.52 21.74
C ASP A 107 -2.86 1.07 20.30
N THR A 108 -3.32 -0.14 19.93
CA THR A 108 -3.18 -0.63 18.56
C THR A 108 -3.97 0.20 17.54
N ILE A 109 -5.27 0.43 17.77
CA ILE A 109 -6.12 1.16 16.81
C ILE A 109 -5.77 2.65 16.81
N GLY A 110 -5.50 3.21 17.99
CA GLY A 110 -5.00 4.58 18.14
C GLY A 110 -3.70 4.78 17.37
N GLY A 111 -2.72 3.87 17.51
CA GLY A 111 -1.47 3.90 16.77
C GLY A 111 -1.67 3.86 15.25
N ILE A 112 -2.55 2.99 14.76
CA ILE A 112 -2.90 2.90 13.33
C ILE A 112 -3.53 4.21 12.83
N LEU A 113 -4.49 4.76 13.58
CA LEU A 113 -5.12 6.03 13.21
C LEU A 113 -4.10 7.17 13.20
N LEU A 114 -3.17 7.23 14.14
CA LEU A 114 -2.12 8.24 14.17
C LEU A 114 -1.16 8.14 12.98
N ALA A 115 -0.87 6.93 12.50
CA ALA A 115 -0.08 6.70 11.29
C ALA A 115 -0.81 7.18 10.01
N GLU A 116 -2.14 7.19 10.02
CA GLU A 116 -3.01 7.61 8.91
C GLU A 116 -3.47 9.08 9.05
N ARG A 117 -2.65 9.92 9.69
CA ARG A 117 -2.94 11.35 9.89
C ARG A 117 -3.00 12.07 8.55
N PRO A 118 -4.09 12.81 8.25
CA PRO A 118 -4.16 13.61 7.03
C PRO A 118 -3.09 14.69 6.97
N PRO A 119 -2.56 15.00 5.77
CA PRO A 119 -1.59 16.08 5.59
C PRO A 119 -2.22 17.42 6.00
N GLU A 120 -1.43 18.25 6.69
CA GLU A 120 -1.87 19.59 7.05
C GLU A 120 -1.94 20.44 5.78
N ILE A 121 -3.16 20.82 5.38
CA ILE A 121 -3.35 21.80 4.33
C ILE A 121 -2.96 23.15 4.93
N ARG A 122 -1.73 23.60 4.68
CA ARG A 122 -1.34 24.99 4.94
C ARG A 122 -2.08 25.87 3.92
N THR A 123 -3.21 26.41 4.32
CA THR A 123 -3.81 27.57 3.64
C THR A 123 -2.85 28.74 3.78
N LYS A 124 -2.24 29.16 2.67
CA LYS A 124 -1.56 30.45 2.56
C LYS A 124 -2.58 31.57 2.46
#